data_AF-M0N0P4-F1
#
_entry.id   AF-M0N0P4-F1
#
_cell.length_a   1.000
_cell.length_b   1.000
_cell.length_c   1.000
_cell.angle_alpha   90.00
_cell.angle_beta   90.00
_cell.angle_gamma   90.00
#
_symmetry.space_group_name_H-M   'P 1'
#
loop_
_entity.id
_entity.type
_entity.pdbx_description
1 polymer ?
#
loop_
_entity_poly.entity_id
_entity_poly.type
_entity_poly.pdbx_seq_one_letter_code
_entity_poly.pdbx_strand_id
1 'polypeptide(L)'
;MELVGAHKWVEIRLDERAVPTAFESGFQPVGIVGSPVDSWTTVFVTVLEHRSSWSTRSRATIDDTEPASSRQGAIDGALERRDEEELAKLVGNLSSISGETCKACLRRLKAAVTDDPDLVGSALPACEGLLTDDERSVRLTTAKLFVAVAETDPDSVVPTVSKLADRLADDEEFYYVRARSAEALGYVAIDHPDTVATPELLADLRIGLSFDEPEVKEKLAKALEHVALGDPERLAHHHSSALAEHCDDESELVRYHLCTALVIVGCEQPEHLSDVVDTLRERLTDENPYVRGRAAEGIALLAQSSTAIGPMPDLDQVDSVDDPPSFLVDRVRFARRALDDERPAATPGVLGTLDSVRDGTDDLVAEITSLDADGECSHCR
;
A
#
# COMPACT_ATOMS: atom_id res chain seq x y z
N MET A 1 6.01 -48.44 -28.72
CA MET A 1 4.65 -48.84 -28.29
C MET A 1 4.32 -47.96 -27.10
N GLU A 2 4.03 -46.70 -27.40
CA GLU A 2 3.72 -45.64 -26.43
C GLU A 2 2.20 -45.46 -26.41
N LEU A 3 1.62 -45.39 -25.22
CA LEU A 3 0.25 -44.94 -25.01
C LEU A 3 0.30 -43.69 -24.15
N VAL A 4 0.09 -42.57 -24.82
CA VAL A 4 -0.22 -41.25 -24.28
C VAL A 4 -1.66 -41.29 -23.76
N GLY A 5 -1.87 -40.94 -22.49
CA GLY A 5 -3.19 -40.81 -21.87
C GLY A 5 -3.48 -39.35 -21.51
N ALA A 6 -4.20 -38.65 -22.38
CA ALA A 6 -4.70 -37.30 -22.14
C ALA A 6 -5.96 -37.33 -21.26
N HIS A 7 -5.94 -36.58 -20.15
CA HIS A 7 -7.14 -36.31 -19.36
C HIS A 7 -7.95 -35.19 -20.03
N LYS A 8 -9.14 -35.55 -20.53
CA LYS A 8 -10.15 -34.62 -21.05
C LYS A 8 -10.85 -33.91 -19.89
N TRP A 9 -10.82 -32.58 -19.91
CA TRP A 9 -11.72 -31.72 -19.17
C TRP A 9 -13.10 -31.72 -19.85
N VAL A 10 -14.16 -31.89 -19.06
CA VAL A 10 -15.56 -31.76 -19.50
C VAL A 10 -16.03 -30.36 -19.15
N GLU A 11 -16.25 -29.55 -20.17
CA GLU A 11 -16.85 -28.23 -20.10
C GLU A 11 -18.38 -28.38 -19.94
N ILE A 12 -18.93 -28.03 -18.77
CA ILE A 12 -20.38 -27.97 -18.55
C ILE A 12 -20.84 -26.55 -18.84
N ARG A 13 -21.41 -26.33 -20.04
CA ARG A 13 -22.22 -25.16 -20.36
C ARG A 13 -23.54 -25.24 -19.61
N LEU A 14 -23.84 -24.27 -18.76
CA LEU A 14 -25.18 -24.03 -18.25
C LEU A 14 -25.92 -23.12 -19.24
N ASP A 15 -27.03 -23.63 -19.78
CA ASP A 15 -27.90 -22.95 -20.72
C ASP A 15 -28.89 -22.06 -19.96
N GLU A 16 -28.80 -20.75 -20.17
CA GLU A 16 -29.76 -19.75 -19.72
C GLU A 16 -31.05 -19.86 -20.54
N ARG A 17 -31.98 -20.72 -20.13
CA ARG A 17 -33.43 -20.64 -20.44
C ARG A 17 -34.19 -21.77 -19.78
N ALA A 18 -34.87 -21.49 -18.67
CA ALA A 18 -36.23 -21.95 -18.38
C ALA A 18 -36.66 -21.52 -16.98
N VAL A 19 -37.47 -20.44 -16.92
CA VAL A 19 -38.38 -20.22 -15.79
C VAL A 19 -39.63 -21.06 -16.05
N PRO A 20 -40.12 -21.79 -15.05
CA PRO A 20 -41.56 -21.72 -14.79
C PRO A 20 -41.88 -21.55 -13.30
N THR A 21 -42.80 -20.61 -13.05
CA THR A 21 -43.46 -20.27 -11.80
C THR A 21 -44.52 -21.30 -11.35
N ALA A 22 -44.63 -21.42 -10.02
CA ALA A 22 -45.80 -21.78 -9.20
C ALA A 22 -46.19 -23.27 -9.05
N PHE A 23 -46.20 -23.79 -7.81
CA PHE A 23 -47.39 -23.79 -6.93
C PHE A 23 -47.10 -24.43 -5.56
N GLU A 24 -47.88 -23.99 -4.59
CA GLU A 24 -47.94 -24.36 -3.16
C GLU A 24 -48.18 -25.86 -2.90
N SER A 25 -47.61 -26.39 -1.81
CA SER A 25 -48.32 -27.16 -0.75
C SER A 25 -47.33 -27.88 0.18
N GLY A 26 -47.73 -28.01 1.43
CA GLY A 26 -46.85 -28.22 2.57
C GLY A 26 -46.42 -29.65 2.86
N PHE A 27 -45.46 -29.77 3.77
CA PHE A 27 -45.24 -30.96 4.58
C PHE A 27 -44.64 -30.57 5.94
N GLN A 28 -45.28 -31.04 7.01
CA GLN A 28 -44.80 -30.98 8.40
C GLN A 28 -43.95 -32.21 8.75
N PRO A 29 -43.16 -32.17 9.84
CA PRO A 29 -41.95 -33.00 10.01
C PRO A 29 -42.22 -34.33 10.73
N VAL A 30 -41.38 -35.33 10.48
CA VAL A 30 -41.23 -36.51 11.33
C VAL A 30 -39.80 -36.54 11.86
N GLY A 31 -39.66 -36.42 13.18
CA GLY A 31 -38.38 -36.52 13.87
C GLY A 31 -37.98 -37.97 14.13
N ILE A 32 -36.68 -38.24 14.09
CA ILE A 32 -36.05 -39.35 14.82
C ILE A 32 -34.73 -38.84 15.43
N VAL A 33 -34.54 -39.27 16.67
CA VAL A 33 -33.54 -38.94 17.70
C VAL A 33 -32.17 -39.56 17.41
N GLY A 34 -31.09 -38.83 17.71
CA GLY A 34 -29.73 -39.35 17.88
C GLY A 34 -28.65 -38.26 17.91
N SER A 35 -28.13 -37.93 19.10
CA SER A 35 -26.90 -37.12 19.32
C SER A 35 -25.90 -37.98 20.12
N PRO A 36 -24.61 -37.58 20.33
CA PRO A 36 -23.88 -36.39 19.86
C PRO A 36 -22.48 -36.70 19.29
N VAL A 37 -21.96 -35.87 18.36
CA VAL A 37 -20.51 -35.61 18.25
C VAL A 37 -20.28 -34.18 17.73
N ASP A 38 -19.43 -33.46 18.45
CA ASP A 38 -19.07 -32.03 18.34
C ASP A 38 -18.37 -31.69 17.02
N SER A 39 -18.84 -30.68 16.26
CA SER A 39 -18.35 -29.28 16.21
C SER A 39 -17.03 -29.13 15.41
N TRP A 40 -16.83 -28.33 14.36
CA TRP A 40 -17.51 -27.17 13.76
C TRP A 40 -17.18 -27.13 12.26
N THR A 41 -18.17 -27.18 11.35
CA THR A 41 -18.08 -26.53 10.03
C THR A 41 -19.48 -26.46 9.41
N THR A 42 -20.14 -25.30 9.48
CA THR A 42 -21.25 -25.00 8.57
C THR A 42 -21.24 -23.49 8.33
N VAL A 43 -20.80 -23.15 7.12
CA VAL A 43 -20.89 -21.81 6.53
C VAL A 43 -22.37 -21.49 6.35
N PHE A 44 -22.87 -20.48 7.07
CA PHE A 44 -24.15 -19.86 6.76
C PHE A 44 -23.94 -18.90 5.58
N VAL A 45 -24.42 -19.28 4.40
CA VAL A 45 -24.70 -18.31 3.34
C VAL A 45 -26.05 -17.68 3.67
N THR A 46 -26.01 -16.55 4.38
CA THR A 46 -27.16 -15.65 4.43
C THR A 46 -27.13 -14.80 3.17
N VAL A 47 -28.05 -15.11 2.24
CA VAL A 47 -28.39 -14.19 1.15
C VAL A 47 -29.08 -12.99 1.78
N LEU A 48 -28.30 -11.95 2.08
CA LEU A 48 -28.83 -10.61 2.28
C LEU A 48 -29.16 -10.06 0.89
N GLU A 49 -30.43 -10.11 0.53
CA GLU A 49 -30.99 -9.23 -0.49
C GLU A 49 -30.83 -7.78 -0.02
N HIS A 50 -29.64 -7.21 -0.24
CA HIS A 50 -29.48 -5.77 -0.24
C HIS A 50 -30.13 -5.28 -1.53
N ARG A 51 -31.39 -4.85 -1.38
CA ARG A 51 -32.04 -3.92 -2.30
C ARG A 51 -31.15 -2.69 -2.40
N SER A 52 -30.24 -2.69 -3.36
CA SER A 52 -29.61 -1.49 -3.87
C SER A 52 -30.71 -0.59 -4.41
N SER A 53 -31.18 0.33 -3.57
CA SER A 53 -31.90 1.50 -4.04
C SER A 53 -30.87 2.38 -4.74
N TRP A 54 -30.65 2.11 -6.02
CA TRP A 54 -30.01 3.07 -6.90
C TRP A 54 -30.94 4.27 -6.93
N SER A 55 -30.68 5.25 -6.08
CA SER A 55 -31.12 6.62 -6.33
C SER A 55 -30.43 7.02 -7.61
N THR A 56 -31.10 6.81 -8.74
CA THR A 56 -30.78 7.50 -9.98
C THR A 56 -31.03 8.97 -9.68
N ARG A 57 -30.00 9.64 -9.14
CA ARG A 57 -29.96 11.09 -9.11
C ARG A 57 -29.87 11.48 -10.59
N SER A 58 -31.03 11.75 -11.18
CA SER A 58 -31.17 12.30 -12.51
C SER A 58 -30.17 13.44 -12.62
N ARG A 59 -29.12 13.22 -13.42
CA ARG A 59 -28.07 14.19 -13.68
C ARG A 59 -28.75 15.36 -14.38
N ALA A 60 -29.17 16.35 -13.58
CA ALA A 60 -29.55 17.64 -14.11
C ALA A 60 -28.44 18.07 -15.06
N THR A 61 -28.82 18.51 -16.25
CA THR A 61 -27.92 19.09 -17.24
C THR A 61 -26.99 20.04 -16.49
N ILE A 62 -25.73 19.67 -16.32
CA ILE A 62 -24.73 20.51 -15.66
C ILE A 62 -24.62 21.73 -16.56
N ASP A 63 -25.18 22.84 -16.10
CA ASP A 63 -25.13 24.13 -16.78
C ASP A 63 -23.68 24.63 -16.66
N ASP A 64 -22.84 24.26 -17.64
CA ASP A 64 -21.47 24.76 -17.82
C ASP A 64 -21.53 26.22 -18.32
N THR A 65 -22.12 27.12 -17.54
CA THR A 65 -22.14 28.56 -17.87
C THR A 65 -20.83 29.26 -17.51
N GLU A 66 -20.01 28.65 -16.64
CA GLU A 66 -18.75 29.22 -16.17
C GLU A 66 -17.54 28.44 -16.73
N PRO A 67 -16.60 29.10 -17.44
CA PRO A 67 -15.43 28.42 -17.98
C PRO A 67 -14.50 27.95 -16.85
N ALA A 68 -13.85 26.80 -17.05
CA ALA A 68 -12.95 26.20 -16.06
C ALA A 68 -11.86 27.18 -15.56
N SER A 69 -11.36 28.04 -16.44
CA SER A 69 -10.38 29.08 -16.11
C SER A 69 -10.90 30.13 -15.12
N SER A 70 -12.21 30.44 -15.14
CA SER A 70 -12.83 31.36 -14.18
C SER A 70 -12.80 30.77 -12.77
N ARG A 71 -13.15 29.49 -12.64
CA ARG A 71 -13.14 28.81 -11.33
C ARG A 71 -11.76 28.56 -10.78
N GLN A 72 -10.82 28.19 -11.65
CA GLN A 72 -9.42 28.09 -11.24
C GLN A 72 -8.92 29.44 -10.72
N GLY A 73 -9.21 30.54 -11.43
CA GLY A 73 -8.86 31.89 -10.96
C GLY A 73 -9.53 32.27 -9.64
N ALA A 74 -10.75 31.78 -9.37
CA ALA A 74 -11.41 31.99 -8.08
C ALA A 74 -10.72 31.23 -6.95
N ILE A 75 -10.36 29.95 -7.18
CA ILE A 75 -9.58 29.15 -6.21
C ILE A 75 -8.22 29.80 -5.96
N ASP A 76 -7.52 30.21 -7.01
CA ASP A 76 -6.23 30.89 -6.91
C ASP A 76 -6.34 32.17 -6.10
N GLY A 77 -7.37 32.98 -6.36
CA GLY A 77 -7.63 34.18 -5.59
C GLY A 77 -7.94 33.90 -4.13
N ALA A 78 -8.71 32.86 -3.82
CA ALA A 78 -9.02 32.47 -2.44
C ALA A 78 -7.76 32.01 -1.69
N LEU A 79 -6.90 31.20 -2.34
CA LEU A 79 -5.61 30.76 -1.83
C LEU A 79 -4.67 31.95 -1.57
N GLU A 80 -4.52 32.87 -2.53
CA GLU A 80 -3.67 34.07 -2.42
C GLU A 80 -4.11 34.98 -1.26
N ARG A 81 -5.43 35.09 -1.04
CA ARG A 81 -6.00 35.88 0.07
C ARG A 81 -6.05 35.14 1.40
N ARG A 82 -5.75 33.83 1.41
CA ARG A 82 -5.99 32.92 2.54
C ARG A 82 -7.44 32.98 3.05
N ASP A 83 -8.38 33.05 2.13
CA ASP A 83 -9.82 33.05 2.44
C ASP A 83 -10.33 31.61 2.54
N GLU A 84 -10.17 31.01 3.73
CA GLU A 84 -10.56 29.63 4.00
C GLU A 84 -12.05 29.37 3.77
N GLU A 85 -12.90 30.36 4.05
CA GLU A 85 -14.36 30.25 3.91
C GLU A 85 -14.77 30.28 2.43
N GLU A 86 -14.18 31.18 1.65
CA GLU A 86 -14.37 31.22 0.20
C GLU A 86 -13.85 29.94 -0.46
N LEU A 87 -12.65 29.46 -0.07
CA LEU A 87 -12.07 28.24 -0.59
C LEU A 87 -12.97 27.02 -0.32
N ALA A 88 -13.42 26.83 0.92
CA ALA A 88 -14.31 25.74 1.28
C ALA A 88 -15.63 25.78 0.49
N LYS A 89 -16.20 26.98 0.26
CA LYS A 89 -17.41 27.16 -0.56
C LYS A 89 -17.19 26.82 -2.03
N LEU A 90 -16.07 27.24 -2.61
CA LEU A 90 -15.72 26.92 -4.00
C LEU A 90 -15.55 25.41 -4.19
N VAL A 91 -14.85 24.76 -3.25
CA VAL A 91 -14.58 23.32 -3.28
C VAL A 91 -15.84 22.49 -3.00
N GLY A 92 -16.71 22.95 -2.09
CA GLY A 92 -17.97 22.27 -1.76
C GLY A 92 -18.93 22.06 -2.94
N ASN A 93 -18.76 22.84 -4.01
CA ASN A 93 -19.59 22.73 -5.22
C ASN A 93 -18.95 21.87 -6.33
N LEU A 94 -17.73 21.35 -6.16
CA LEU A 94 -17.00 20.62 -7.21
C LEU A 94 -17.69 19.32 -7.67
N SER A 95 -18.51 18.69 -6.83
CA SER A 95 -19.27 17.49 -7.21
C SER A 95 -20.42 17.79 -8.18
N SER A 96 -20.78 19.05 -8.36
CA SER A 96 -21.91 19.48 -9.20
C SER A 96 -21.50 20.00 -10.59
N ILE A 97 -20.20 19.98 -10.89
CA ILE A 97 -19.63 20.63 -12.08
C ILE A 97 -19.03 19.59 -13.03
N SER A 98 -18.64 20.00 -14.24
CA SER A 98 -17.99 19.11 -15.20
C SER A 98 -16.70 18.52 -14.63
N GLY A 99 -16.45 17.22 -14.89
CA GLY A 99 -15.29 16.51 -14.36
C GLY A 99 -13.95 17.11 -14.79
N GLU A 100 -13.85 17.67 -16.00
CA GLU A 100 -12.66 18.41 -16.42
C GLU A 100 -12.39 19.64 -15.53
N THR A 101 -13.43 20.42 -15.23
CA THR A 101 -13.30 21.58 -14.35
C THR A 101 -12.98 21.15 -12.91
N CYS A 102 -13.60 20.09 -12.42
CA CYS A 102 -13.31 19.51 -11.11
C CYS A 102 -11.83 19.09 -10.99
N LYS A 103 -11.33 18.32 -11.98
CA LYS A 103 -9.90 17.93 -12.04
C LYS A 103 -8.98 19.13 -12.11
N ALA A 104 -9.33 20.13 -12.89
CA ALA A 104 -8.54 21.35 -13.02
C ALA A 104 -8.42 22.10 -11.68
N CYS A 105 -9.51 22.14 -10.89
CA CYS A 105 -9.53 22.69 -9.54
C CYS A 105 -8.72 21.85 -8.54
N LEU A 106 -8.91 20.52 -8.53
CA LEU A 106 -8.16 19.61 -7.66
C LEU A 106 -6.65 19.68 -7.90
N ARG A 107 -6.21 19.86 -9.16
CA ARG A 107 -4.79 20.07 -9.47
C ARG A 107 -4.24 21.40 -8.93
N ARG A 108 -5.06 22.46 -8.85
CA ARG A 108 -4.66 23.73 -8.23
C ARG A 108 -4.51 23.57 -6.72
N LEU A 109 -5.45 22.90 -6.06
CA LEU A 109 -5.33 22.56 -4.64
C LEU A 109 -4.07 21.74 -4.38
N LYS A 110 -3.82 20.71 -5.18
CA LYS A 110 -2.61 19.89 -5.05
C LYS A 110 -1.32 20.73 -5.20
N ALA A 111 -1.28 21.63 -6.17
CA ALA A 111 -0.13 22.52 -6.35
C ALA A 111 0.06 23.45 -5.14
N ALA A 112 -1.03 23.94 -4.55
CA ALA A 112 -0.98 24.81 -3.37
C ALA A 112 -0.42 24.09 -2.13
N VAL A 113 -0.68 22.78 -1.97
CA VAL A 113 -0.08 21.96 -0.90
C VAL A 113 1.45 22.02 -0.92
N THR A 114 2.05 21.96 -2.12
CA THR A 114 3.51 22.04 -2.27
C THR A 114 4.09 23.38 -1.84
N ASP A 115 3.32 24.46 -2.01
CA ASP A 115 3.74 25.82 -1.65
C ASP A 115 3.54 26.09 -0.14
N ASP A 116 2.37 25.72 0.39
CA ASP A 116 1.98 25.90 1.80
C ASP A 116 0.81 24.95 2.15
N PRO A 117 1.07 23.81 2.83
CA PRO A 117 0.06 22.79 3.16
C PRO A 117 -1.15 23.34 3.92
N ASP A 118 -0.94 24.33 4.79
CA ASP A 118 -1.99 24.92 5.64
C ASP A 118 -3.11 25.57 4.81
N LEU A 119 -2.83 25.95 3.56
CA LEU A 119 -3.78 26.66 2.70
C LEU A 119 -5.00 25.82 2.30
N VAL A 120 -4.89 24.50 2.29
CA VAL A 120 -5.96 23.62 1.77
C VAL A 120 -6.77 22.94 2.85
N GLY A 121 -6.39 23.05 4.14
CA GLY A 121 -7.01 22.31 5.24
C GLY A 121 -8.54 22.47 5.29
N SER A 122 -9.04 23.69 5.10
CA SER A 122 -10.49 23.97 5.12
C SER A 122 -11.27 23.33 3.96
N ALA A 123 -10.58 22.98 2.87
CA ALA A 123 -11.17 22.40 1.67
C ALA A 123 -11.25 20.86 1.71
N LEU A 124 -10.42 20.20 2.51
CA LEU A 124 -10.29 18.73 2.51
C LEU A 124 -11.61 17.99 2.82
N PRO A 125 -12.45 18.42 3.79
CA PRO A 125 -13.72 17.75 4.03
C PRO A 125 -14.65 17.73 2.82
N ALA A 126 -14.59 18.77 1.96
CA ALA A 126 -15.36 18.82 0.73
C ALA A 126 -14.76 17.94 -0.37
N CYS A 127 -13.43 17.75 -0.38
CA CYS A 127 -12.74 16.85 -1.30
C CYS A 127 -12.98 15.37 -1.00
N GLU A 128 -13.22 14.98 0.26
CA GLU A 128 -13.44 13.59 0.66
C GLU A 128 -14.55 12.91 -0.18
N GLY A 129 -15.67 13.60 -0.42
CA GLY A 129 -16.77 13.06 -1.22
C GLY A 129 -16.41 12.77 -2.68
N LEU A 130 -15.34 13.37 -3.20
CA LEU A 130 -14.85 13.16 -4.57
C LEU A 130 -14.01 11.88 -4.70
N LEU A 131 -13.69 11.18 -3.59
CA LEU A 131 -13.12 9.83 -3.62
C LEU A 131 -14.14 8.78 -4.11
N THR A 132 -15.43 9.10 -4.15
CA THR A 132 -16.52 8.25 -4.68
C THR A 132 -17.15 8.82 -5.95
N ASP A 133 -16.53 9.80 -6.60
CA ASP A 133 -17.09 10.43 -7.80
C ASP A 133 -17.32 9.40 -8.92
N ASP A 134 -18.41 9.53 -9.69
CA ASP A 134 -18.71 8.64 -10.82
C ASP A 134 -17.58 8.63 -11.85
N GLU A 135 -16.89 9.77 -12.03
CA GLU A 135 -15.77 9.89 -12.94
C GLU A 135 -14.47 9.43 -12.27
N ARG A 136 -14.00 8.25 -12.66
CA ARG A 136 -12.71 7.67 -12.24
C ARG A 136 -11.53 8.65 -12.24
N SER A 137 -11.46 9.56 -13.23
CA SER A 137 -10.35 10.51 -13.29
C SER A 137 -10.46 11.66 -12.28
N VAL A 138 -11.67 11.97 -11.80
CA VAL A 138 -11.88 12.82 -10.62
C VAL A 138 -11.40 12.07 -9.38
N ARG A 139 -11.86 10.83 -9.14
CA ARG A 139 -11.41 9.99 -8.00
C ARG A 139 -9.89 9.90 -7.91
N LEU A 140 -9.21 9.61 -9.02
CA LEU A 140 -7.75 9.54 -9.07
C LEU A 140 -7.09 10.88 -8.75
N THR A 141 -7.63 11.99 -9.24
CA THR A 141 -7.06 13.32 -8.96
C THR A 141 -7.27 13.70 -7.48
N THR A 142 -8.39 13.31 -6.89
CA THR A 142 -8.69 13.46 -5.47
C THR A 142 -7.74 12.63 -4.61
N ALA A 143 -7.53 11.35 -4.92
CA ALA A 143 -6.57 10.51 -4.20
C ALA A 143 -5.15 11.11 -4.27
N LYS A 144 -4.74 11.63 -5.43
CA LYS A 144 -3.45 12.33 -5.58
C LYS A 144 -3.33 13.64 -4.79
N LEU A 145 -4.45 14.32 -4.50
CA LEU A 145 -4.47 15.46 -3.59
C LEU A 145 -4.21 14.97 -2.16
N PHE A 146 -4.92 13.93 -1.71
CA PHE A 146 -4.71 13.37 -0.38
C PHE A 146 -3.33 12.77 -0.17
N VAL A 147 -2.68 12.22 -1.21
CA VAL A 147 -1.25 11.86 -1.14
C VAL A 147 -0.39 13.07 -0.80
N ALA A 148 -0.54 14.17 -1.54
CA ALA A 148 0.28 15.38 -1.33
C ALA A 148 0.06 15.98 0.06
N VAL A 149 -1.19 15.97 0.54
CA VAL A 149 -1.52 16.44 1.89
C VAL A 149 -0.94 15.50 2.93
N ALA A 150 -1.13 14.18 2.81
CA ALA A 150 -0.63 13.23 3.80
C ALA A 150 0.90 13.25 3.93
N GLU A 151 1.61 13.48 2.83
CA GLU A 151 3.08 13.61 2.80
C GLU A 151 3.59 14.83 3.57
N THR A 152 2.77 15.89 3.71
CA THR A 152 3.20 17.17 4.31
C THR A 152 2.52 17.50 5.63
N ASP A 153 1.27 17.07 5.80
CA ASP A 153 0.39 17.27 6.96
C ASP A 153 -0.55 16.04 7.12
N PRO A 154 -0.05 14.93 7.69
CA PRO A 154 -0.85 13.72 7.88
C PRO A 154 -2.01 13.90 8.88
N ASP A 155 -1.89 14.82 9.86
CA ASP A 155 -2.96 15.14 10.83
C ASP A 155 -4.26 15.52 10.10
N SER A 156 -4.15 16.32 9.05
CA SER A 156 -5.29 16.77 8.24
C SER A 156 -5.97 15.65 7.44
N VAL A 157 -5.31 14.50 7.23
CA VAL A 157 -5.84 13.36 6.45
C VAL A 157 -6.44 12.28 7.34
N VAL A 158 -6.14 12.25 8.64
CA VAL A 158 -6.73 11.30 9.62
C VAL A 158 -8.25 11.13 9.48
N PRO A 159 -9.06 12.20 9.34
CA PRO A 159 -10.51 12.06 9.16
C PRO A 159 -10.92 11.29 7.89
N THR A 160 -10.07 11.27 6.86
CA THR A 160 -10.33 10.68 5.54
C THR A 160 -9.80 9.24 5.40
N VAL A 161 -9.05 8.72 6.40
CA VAL A 161 -8.44 7.37 6.35
C VAL A 161 -9.46 6.29 5.98
N SER A 162 -10.65 6.29 6.57
CA SER A 162 -11.69 5.29 6.25
C SER A 162 -12.12 5.32 4.78
N LYS A 163 -12.12 6.49 4.12
CA LYS A 163 -12.48 6.58 2.69
C LYS A 163 -11.36 6.18 1.75
N LEU A 164 -10.11 6.40 2.14
CA LEU A 164 -8.96 5.88 1.42
C LEU A 164 -8.90 4.35 1.56
N ALA A 165 -9.18 3.82 2.75
CA ALA A 165 -9.34 2.39 3.01
C ALA A 165 -10.44 1.77 2.13
N ASP A 166 -11.64 2.39 2.09
CA ASP A 166 -12.74 1.96 1.23
C ASP A 166 -12.36 1.93 -0.26
N ARG A 167 -11.40 2.75 -0.71
CA ARG A 167 -10.88 2.72 -2.09
C ARG A 167 -9.84 1.65 -2.28
N LEU A 168 -8.95 1.44 -1.32
CA LEU A 168 -7.95 0.38 -1.35
C LEU A 168 -8.61 -1.01 -1.43
N ALA A 169 -9.63 -1.25 -0.62
CA ALA A 169 -10.32 -2.55 -0.52
C ALA A 169 -11.32 -2.83 -1.66
N ASP A 170 -11.48 -1.92 -2.62
CA ASP A 170 -12.41 -2.07 -3.73
C ASP A 170 -11.73 -2.76 -4.93
N ASP A 171 -11.99 -4.06 -5.09
CA ASP A 171 -11.47 -4.87 -6.18
C ASP A 171 -11.92 -4.37 -7.56
N GLU A 172 -13.09 -3.72 -7.66
CA GLU A 172 -13.62 -3.15 -8.90
C GLU A 172 -13.06 -1.75 -9.19
N GLU A 173 -12.39 -1.13 -8.21
CA GLU A 173 -11.79 0.18 -8.38
C GLU A 173 -10.62 0.12 -9.38
N PHE A 174 -10.37 1.26 -10.01
CA PHE A 174 -9.20 1.42 -10.86
C PHE A 174 -7.92 1.32 -10.02
N TYR A 175 -7.03 0.42 -10.43
CA TYR A 175 -5.80 0.12 -9.71
C TYR A 175 -4.95 1.35 -9.34
N TYR A 176 -4.88 2.39 -10.19
CA TYR A 176 -4.18 3.63 -9.82
C TYR A 176 -4.85 4.41 -8.67
N VAL A 177 -6.17 4.32 -8.49
CA VAL A 177 -6.85 4.91 -7.33
C VAL A 177 -6.51 4.10 -6.08
N ARG A 178 -6.50 2.76 -6.15
CA ARG A 178 -6.02 1.91 -5.04
C ARG A 178 -4.59 2.25 -4.65
N ALA A 179 -3.68 2.31 -5.63
CA ALA A 179 -2.27 2.64 -5.41
C ALA A 179 -2.09 3.99 -4.71
N ARG A 180 -2.81 5.05 -5.14
CA ARG A 180 -2.74 6.36 -4.49
C ARG A 180 -3.42 6.40 -3.13
N SER A 181 -4.42 5.55 -2.91
CA SER A 181 -5.05 5.42 -1.59
C SER A 181 -4.10 4.74 -0.61
N ALA A 182 -3.45 3.64 -1.01
CA ALA A 182 -2.39 2.98 -0.25
C ALA A 182 -1.24 3.93 0.09
N GLU A 183 -0.77 4.71 -0.89
CA GLU A 183 0.32 5.67 -0.69
C GLU A 183 -0.05 6.75 0.34
N ALA A 184 -1.25 7.35 0.24
CA ALA A 184 -1.72 8.32 1.22
C ALA A 184 -1.87 7.71 2.63
N LEU A 185 -2.41 6.49 2.72
CA LEU A 185 -2.50 5.74 3.97
C LEU A 185 -1.11 5.48 4.57
N GLY A 186 -0.14 5.12 3.74
CA GLY A 186 1.25 4.94 4.14
C GLY A 186 1.81 6.20 4.80
N TYR A 187 1.70 7.37 4.17
CA TYR A 187 2.16 8.62 4.79
C TYR A 187 1.49 8.91 6.13
N VAL A 188 0.16 8.70 6.24
CA VAL A 188 -0.55 8.84 7.53
C VAL A 188 -0.03 7.86 8.58
N ALA A 189 0.36 6.65 8.19
CA ALA A 189 0.80 5.61 9.13
C ALA A 189 2.11 5.95 9.87
N ILE A 190 2.93 6.85 9.32
CA ILE A 190 4.18 7.28 9.96
C ILE A 190 3.89 7.98 11.31
N ASP A 191 2.92 8.89 11.33
CA ASP A 191 2.59 9.69 12.51
C ASP A 191 1.35 9.18 13.25
N HIS A 192 0.45 8.46 12.55
CA HIS A 192 -0.80 7.92 13.09
C HIS A 192 -0.93 6.40 12.83
N PRO A 193 0.03 5.58 13.25
CA PRO A 193 0.03 4.14 12.97
C PRO A 193 -1.24 3.45 13.48
N ASP A 194 -1.78 3.86 14.63
CA ASP A 194 -3.01 3.28 15.18
C ASP A 194 -4.24 3.43 14.28
N THR A 195 -4.28 4.46 13.42
CA THR A 195 -5.40 4.74 12.53
C THR A 195 -5.34 3.90 11.25
N VAL A 196 -4.12 3.53 10.80
CA VAL A 196 -3.88 2.82 9.54
C VAL A 196 -3.57 1.34 9.78
N ALA A 197 -2.89 0.99 10.87
CA ALA A 197 -2.50 -0.38 11.20
C ALA A 197 -3.64 -1.18 11.89
N THR A 198 -4.89 -1.01 11.43
CA THR A 198 -5.99 -1.87 11.86
C THR A 198 -5.84 -3.26 11.25
N PRO A 199 -6.30 -4.33 11.92
CA PRO A 199 -6.19 -5.69 11.37
C PRO A 199 -6.78 -5.84 9.97
N GLU A 200 -7.89 -5.16 9.70
CA GLU A 200 -8.56 -5.16 8.40
C GLU A 200 -7.70 -4.48 7.34
N LEU A 201 -7.21 -3.26 7.60
CA LEU A 201 -6.42 -2.54 6.60
C LEU A 201 -5.05 -3.19 6.35
N LEU A 202 -4.42 -3.76 7.39
CA LEU A 202 -3.22 -4.56 7.21
C LEU A 202 -3.50 -5.82 6.39
N ALA A 203 -4.69 -6.42 6.51
CA ALA A 203 -5.08 -7.53 5.63
C ALA A 203 -5.23 -7.07 4.18
N ASP A 204 -5.91 -5.95 3.93
CA ASP A 204 -6.09 -5.41 2.57
C ASP A 204 -4.74 -5.07 1.91
N LEU A 205 -3.84 -4.40 2.64
CA LEU A 205 -2.48 -4.10 2.16
C LEU A 205 -1.71 -5.37 1.75
N ARG A 206 -1.78 -6.43 2.56
CA ARG A 206 -1.08 -7.70 2.30
C ARG A 206 -1.73 -8.50 1.17
N ILE A 207 -3.06 -8.57 1.13
CA ILE A 207 -3.79 -9.25 0.06
C ILE A 207 -3.45 -8.61 -1.29
N GLY A 208 -3.39 -7.28 -1.35
CA GLY A 208 -3.01 -6.58 -2.58
C GLY A 208 -1.63 -6.97 -3.10
N LEU A 209 -0.63 -7.25 -2.24
CA LEU A 209 0.70 -7.72 -2.69
C LEU A 209 0.64 -9.03 -3.52
N SER A 210 -0.38 -9.86 -3.29
CA SER A 210 -0.58 -11.12 -4.02
C SER A 210 -1.32 -10.96 -5.34
N PHE A 211 -2.27 -10.01 -5.42
CA PHE A 211 -3.29 -10.00 -6.50
C PHE A 211 -3.33 -8.71 -7.33
N ASP A 212 -2.66 -7.65 -6.92
CA ASP A 212 -2.67 -6.39 -7.65
C ASP A 212 -1.61 -6.31 -8.78
N GLU A 213 -1.77 -5.28 -9.62
CA GLU A 213 -0.82 -4.88 -10.66
C GLU A 213 0.52 -4.41 -10.05
N PRO A 214 1.65 -4.57 -10.76
CA PRO A 214 2.99 -4.22 -10.26
C PRO A 214 3.10 -2.80 -9.67
N GLU A 215 2.50 -1.80 -10.33
CA GLU A 215 2.54 -0.40 -9.87
C GLU A 215 1.76 -0.18 -8.57
N VAL A 216 0.77 -1.01 -8.27
CA VAL A 216 0.03 -0.97 -7.00
C VAL A 216 0.86 -1.65 -5.92
N LYS A 217 1.44 -2.83 -6.20
CA LYS A 217 2.26 -3.57 -5.25
C LYS A 217 3.39 -2.73 -4.66
N GLU A 218 4.05 -1.92 -5.49
CA GLU A 218 5.07 -0.96 -5.01
C GLU A 218 4.49 -0.01 -3.94
N LYS A 219 3.30 0.55 -4.17
CA LYS A 219 2.66 1.46 -3.21
C LYS A 219 2.15 0.74 -1.96
N LEU A 220 1.73 -0.51 -2.08
CA LEU A 220 1.38 -1.35 -0.94
C LEU A 220 2.61 -1.68 -0.09
N ALA A 221 3.72 -2.06 -0.73
CA ALA A 221 4.99 -2.33 -0.06
C ALA A 221 5.52 -1.09 0.64
N LYS A 222 5.50 0.08 -0.03
CA LYS A 222 5.88 1.37 0.60
C LYS A 222 4.97 1.72 1.77
N ALA A 223 3.66 1.50 1.66
CA ALA A 223 2.73 1.75 2.76
C ALA A 223 3.02 0.84 3.97
N LEU A 224 3.36 -0.44 3.75
CA LEU A 224 3.75 -1.36 4.81
C LEU A 224 5.10 -0.97 5.44
N GLU A 225 6.05 -0.48 4.67
CA GLU A 225 7.27 0.13 5.23
C GLU A 225 6.93 1.32 6.13
N HIS A 226 6.05 2.22 5.69
CA HIS A 226 5.65 3.37 6.49
C HIS A 226 4.90 2.98 7.77
N VAL A 227 4.06 1.94 7.72
CA VAL A 227 3.46 1.35 8.93
C VAL A 227 4.56 0.88 9.88
N ALA A 228 5.60 0.19 9.38
CA ALA A 228 6.73 -0.22 10.20
C ALA A 228 7.45 1.00 10.81
N LEU A 229 7.66 2.07 10.04
CA LEU A 229 8.32 3.29 10.51
C LEU A 229 7.55 4.01 11.63
N GLY A 230 6.21 3.93 11.61
CA GLY A 230 5.35 4.53 12.63
C GLY A 230 5.22 3.66 13.87
N ASP A 231 5.00 2.36 13.69
CA ASP A 231 4.90 1.38 14.79
C ASP A 231 5.39 -0.02 14.33
N PRO A 232 6.67 -0.36 14.58
CA PRO A 232 7.22 -1.66 14.19
C PRO A 232 6.49 -2.85 14.80
N GLU A 233 5.89 -2.72 15.99
CA GLU A 233 5.19 -3.82 16.66
C GLU A 233 3.97 -4.31 15.88
N ARG A 234 3.36 -3.43 15.06
CA ARG A 234 2.19 -3.78 14.23
C ARG A 234 2.50 -4.78 13.12
N LEU A 235 3.76 -4.88 12.71
CA LEU A 235 4.23 -5.79 11.67
C LEU A 235 5.11 -6.92 12.21
N ALA A 236 5.20 -7.05 13.53
CA ALA A 236 5.87 -8.17 14.19
C ALA A 236 5.10 -9.49 14.04
N HIS A 237 5.71 -10.58 14.52
CA HIS A 237 5.14 -11.93 14.53
C HIS A 237 4.68 -12.41 13.14
N HIS A 238 3.40 -12.82 13.02
CA HIS A 238 2.84 -13.41 11.80
C HIS A 238 2.90 -12.48 10.58
N HIS A 239 2.97 -11.16 10.79
CA HIS A 239 3.06 -10.22 9.69
C HIS A 239 4.43 -10.29 9.02
N SER A 240 5.53 -10.45 9.77
CA SER A 240 6.89 -10.53 9.20
C SER A 240 7.03 -11.70 8.22
N SER A 241 6.53 -12.89 8.56
CA SER A 241 6.53 -14.03 7.64
C SER A 241 5.69 -13.79 6.40
N ALA A 242 4.51 -13.17 6.54
CA ALA A 242 3.66 -12.83 5.39
C ALA A 242 4.30 -11.79 4.46
N LEU A 243 5.05 -10.83 5.01
CA LEU A 243 5.82 -9.88 4.19
C LEU A 243 6.99 -10.57 3.47
N ALA A 244 7.63 -11.53 4.13
CA ALA A 244 8.75 -12.29 3.57
C ALA A 244 8.34 -13.12 2.34
N GLU A 245 7.09 -13.62 2.28
CA GLU A 245 6.53 -14.31 1.10
C GLU A 245 6.52 -13.47 -0.18
N HIS A 246 6.67 -12.15 -0.07
CA HIS A 246 6.69 -11.22 -1.20
C HIS A 246 8.05 -10.56 -1.42
N CYS A 247 9.07 -10.92 -0.63
CA CYS A 247 10.41 -10.35 -0.78
C CYS A 247 11.13 -10.82 -2.05
N ASP A 248 10.58 -11.75 -2.84
CA ASP A 248 11.10 -12.22 -4.13
C ASP A 248 10.33 -11.67 -5.34
N ASP A 249 9.49 -10.65 -5.14
CA ASP A 249 8.72 -10.00 -6.21
C ASP A 249 9.61 -9.51 -7.35
N GLU A 250 9.10 -9.51 -8.58
CA GLU A 250 9.83 -9.10 -9.78
C GLU A 250 10.30 -7.63 -9.70
N SER A 251 9.53 -6.78 -9.01
CA SER A 251 9.89 -5.38 -8.79
C SER A 251 10.94 -5.23 -7.69
N GLU A 252 12.10 -4.67 -8.03
CA GLU A 252 13.15 -4.38 -7.06
C GLU A 252 12.74 -3.37 -5.99
N LEU A 253 11.84 -2.43 -6.31
CA LEU A 253 11.26 -1.51 -5.33
C LEU A 253 10.36 -2.23 -4.33
N VAL A 254 9.56 -3.20 -4.78
CA VAL A 254 8.76 -4.04 -3.86
C VAL A 254 9.69 -4.81 -2.92
N ARG A 255 10.71 -5.50 -3.45
CA ARG A 255 11.69 -6.22 -2.63
C ARG A 255 12.41 -5.29 -1.65
N TYR A 256 12.83 -4.11 -2.10
CA TYR A 256 13.52 -3.12 -1.27
C TYR A 256 12.65 -2.61 -0.12
N HIS A 257 11.41 -2.20 -0.40
CA HIS A 257 10.47 -1.71 0.62
C HIS A 257 10.14 -2.80 1.65
N LEU A 258 9.88 -4.03 1.22
CA LEU A 258 9.57 -5.13 2.13
C LEU A 258 10.78 -5.56 2.98
N CYS A 259 11.98 -5.63 2.39
CA CYS A 259 13.20 -5.86 3.17
C CYS A 259 13.46 -4.73 4.17
N THR A 260 13.17 -3.48 3.79
CA THR A 260 13.29 -2.33 4.69
C THR A 260 12.28 -2.41 5.85
N ALA A 261 11.02 -2.78 5.58
CA ALA A 261 10.02 -3.02 6.62
C ALA A 261 10.46 -4.11 7.62
N LEU A 262 11.02 -5.22 7.13
CA LEU A 262 11.56 -6.27 8.01
C LEU A 262 12.74 -5.76 8.86
N VAL A 263 13.67 -5.00 8.27
CA VAL A 263 14.78 -4.39 9.01
C VAL A 263 14.26 -3.45 10.11
N ILE A 264 13.22 -2.64 9.83
CA ILE A 264 12.60 -1.75 10.81
C ILE A 264 12.03 -2.55 12.00
N VAL A 265 11.29 -3.62 11.74
CA VAL A 265 10.82 -4.55 12.79
C VAL A 265 12.01 -5.09 13.58
N GLY A 266 13.07 -5.50 12.90
CA GLY A 266 14.28 -6.02 13.52
C GLY A 266 15.11 -5.02 14.31
N CYS A 267 14.98 -3.72 14.07
CA CYS A 267 15.65 -2.69 14.87
C CYS A 267 15.12 -2.67 16.31
N GLU A 268 13.81 -2.90 16.50
CA GLU A 268 13.18 -2.94 17.81
C GLU A 268 13.11 -4.37 18.38
N GLN A 269 12.87 -5.36 17.51
CA GLN A 269 12.63 -6.75 17.91
C GLN A 269 13.43 -7.72 17.01
N PRO A 270 14.78 -7.73 17.11
CA PRO A 270 15.61 -8.47 16.17
C PRO A 270 15.42 -9.99 16.21
N GLU A 271 14.90 -10.56 17.29
CA GLU A 271 14.52 -11.97 17.37
C GLU A 271 13.44 -12.37 16.34
N HIS A 272 12.54 -11.46 15.93
CA HIS A 272 11.53 -11.78 14.91
C HIS A 272 12.12 -12.02 13.53
N LEU A 273 13.35 -11.54 13.28
CA LEU A 273 14.05 -11.84 12.06
C LEU A 273 14.43 -13.33 11.94
N SER A 274 14.37 -14.11 13.04
CA SER A 274 14.62 -15.56 12.96
C SER A 274 13.61 -16.28 12.08
N ASP A 275 12.37 -15.79 12.03
CA ASP A 275 11.28 -16.41 11.27
C ASP A 275 11.40 -16.17 9.76
N VAL A 276 12.23 -15.19 9.37
CA VAL A 276 12.42 -14.75 7.97
C VAL A 276 13.88 -14.79 7.53
N VAL A 277 14.77 -15.38 8.35
CA VAL A 277 16.22 -15.36 8.12
C VAL A 277 16.63 -16.00 6.80
N ASP A 278 15.91 -17.04 6.36
CA ASP A 278 16.20 -17.72 5.10
C ASP A 278 15.84 -16.85 3.90
N THR A 279 14.72 -16.12 3.95
CA THR A 279 14.37 -15.10 2.95
C THR A 279 15.42 -13.99 2.88
N LEU A 280 15.88 -13.49 4.03
CA LEU A 280 16.95 -12.49 4.07
C LEU A 280 18.25 -13.04 3.46
N ARG A 281 18.59 -14.31 3.72
CA ARG A 281 19.77 -14.96 3.10
C ARG A 281 19.64 -15.04 1.58
N GLU A 282 18.47 -15.38 1.06
CA GLU A 282 18.23 -15.41 -0.39
C GLU A 282 18.38 -14.03 -1.03
N ARG A 283 18.08 -12.96 -0.29
CA ARG A 283 18.27 -11.57 -0.74
C ARG A 283 19.70 -11.06 -0.67
N LEU A 284 20.64 -11.78 -0.03
CA LEU A 284 22.07 -11.43 -0.07
C LEU A 284 22.70 -11.55 -1.47
N THR A 285 22.04 -12.27 -2.39
CA THR A 285 22.46 -12.40 -3.79
C THR A 285 21.51 -11.70 -4.76
N ASP A 286 20.70 -10.76 -4.27
CA ASP A 286 19.80 -9.98 -5.12
C ASP A 286 20.56 -9.18 -6.18
N GLU A 287 19.95 -9.03 -7.36
CA GLU A 287 20.52 -8.25 -8.46
C GLU A 287 20.70 -6.78 -8.05
N ASN A 288 19.76 -6.26 -7.24
CA ASN A 288 19.79 -4.90 -6.75
C ASN A 288 20.70 -4.77 -5.49
N PRO A 289 21.74 -3.91 -5.51
CA PRO A 289 22.64 -3.73 -4.38
C PRO A 289 21.99 -3.16 -3.11
N TYR A 290 20.88 -2.43 -3.23
CA TYR A 290 20.15 -1.88 -2.10
C TYR A 290 19.33 -2.95 -1.37
N VAL A 291 18.74 -3.90 -2.13
CA VAL A 291 18.09 -5.08 -1.55
C VAL A 291 19.11 -5.94 -0.81
N ARG A 292 20.27 -6.21 -1.41
CA ARG A 292 21.40 -6.90 -0.74
C ARG A 292 21.83 -6.21 0.55
N GLY A 293 21.92 -4.88 0.52
CA GLY A 293 22.28 -4.08 1.68
C GLY A 293 21.28 -4.25 2.83
N ARG A 294 19.98 -4.12 2.55
CA ARG A 294 18.91 -4.33 3.57
C ARG A 294 18.91 -5.75 4.12
N ALA A 295 19.12 -6.75 3.27
CA ALA A 295 19.28 -8.13 3.71
C ALA A 295 20.47 -8.30 4.67
N ALA A 296 21.64 -7.73 4.34
CA ALA A 296 22.82 -7.77 5.20
C ALA A 296 22.58 -7.07 6.55
N GLU A 297 21.87 -5.94 6.54
CA GLU A 297 21.48 -5.21 7.76
C GLU A 297 20.56 -6.05 8.66
N GLY A 298 19.57 -6.74 8.09
CA GLY A 298 18.69 -7.66 8.83
C GLY A 298 19.45 -8.84 9.46
N ILE A 299 20.38 -9.45 8.72
CA ILE A 299 21.24 -10.52 9.27
C ILE A 299 22.11 -10.00 10.42
N ALA A 300 22.65 -8.79 10.29
CA ALA A 300 23.45 -8.16 11.34
C ALA A 300 22.65 -7.90 12.62
N LEU A 301 21.40 -7.44 12.49
CA LEU A 301 20.48 -7.22 13.61
C LEU A 301 20.18 -8.52 14.36
N LEU A 302 19.82 -9.58 13.63
CA LEU A 302 19.56 -10.89 14.22
C LEU A 302 20.81 -11.46 14.93
N ALA A 303 22.01 -11.22 14.39
CA ALA A 303 23.25 -11.71 14.98
C ALA A 303 23.50 -11.10 16.36
N GLN A 304 23.12 -9.84 16.53
CA GLN A 304 23.30 -9.11 17.78
C GLN A 304 22.29 -9.51 18.87
N SER A 305 21.17 -10.15 18.51
CA SER A 305 20.14 -10.57 19.48
C SER A 305 20.48 -11.84 20.28
N SER A 306 21.70 -12.38 20.12
CA SER A 306 22.11 -13.67 20.72
C SER A 306 21.29 -14.87 20.23
N THR A 307 20.48 -14.69 19.18
CA THR A 307 19.75 -15.77 18.52
C THR A 307 20.71 -16.54 17.62
N ALA A 308 20.68 -17.86 17.70
CA ALA A 308 21.53 -18.70 16.87
C ALA A 308 21.12 -18.56 15.40
N ILE A 309 21.90 -17.80 14.63
CA ILE A 309 21.81 -17.84 13.18
C ILE A 309 22.42 -19.17 12.75
N GLY A 310 21.79 -19.88 11.80
CA GLY A 310 22.37 -21.05 11.15
C GLY A 310 23.73 -20.74 10.45
N PRO A 311 24.21 -21.58 9.52
CA PRO A 311 25.51 -21.35 8.88
C PRO A 311 25.63 -19.94 8.29
N MET A 312 26.83 -19.36 8.44
CA MET A 312 27.08 -17.98 8.05
C MET A 312 27.08 -17.86 6.52
N PRO A 313 26.42 -16.81 5.98
CA PRO A 313 26.54 -16.51 4.57
C PRO A 313 27.97 -16.04 4.23
N ASP A 314 28.43 -16.36 3.03
CA ASP A 314 29.70 -15.85 2.51
C ASP A 314 29.53 -14.38 2.11
N LEU A 315 29.74 -13.48 3.08
CA LEU A 315 29.59 -12.05 2.90
C LEU A 315 30.61 -11.45 1.91
N ASP A 316 31.71 -12.14 1.63
CA ASP A 316 32.71 -11.67 0.66
C ASP A 316 32.20 -11.70 -0.77
N GLN A 317 31.18 -12.51 -1.08
CA GLN A 317 30.52 -12.51 -2.39
C GLN A 317 29.40 -11.47 -2.50
N VAL A 318 28.91 -10.95 -1.37
CA VAL A 318 27.75 -10.05 -1.35
C VAL A 318 28.12 -8.67 -1.90
N ASP A 319 29.30 -8.16 -1.56
CA ASP A 319 29.84 -6.89 -2.03
C ASP A 319 30.91 -7.03 -3.15
N SER A 320 31.10 -8.23 -3.72
CA SER A 320 32.12 -8.49 -4.77
C SER A 320 31.75 -8.02 -6.18
N VAL A 321 31.10 -6.86 -6.29
CA VAL A 321 30.78 -6.23 -7.58
C VAL A 321 31.79 -5.14 -7.92
N ASP A 322 31.88 -4.76 -9.20
CA ASP A 322 32.71 -3.63 -9.60
C ASP A 322 32.11 -2.33 -9.05
N ASP A 323 32.88 -1.58 -8.26
CA ASP A 323 32.49 -0.30 -7.64
C ASP A 323 31.14 -0.33 -6.89
N PRO A 324 31.01 -1.14 -5.81
CA PRO A 324 29.75 -1.27 -5.08
C PRO A 324 29.34 0.06 -4.42
N PRO A 325 28.04 0.38 -4.36
CA PRO A 325 27.58 1.57 -3.65
C PRO A 325 27.95 1.50 -2.16
N SER A 326 28.30 2.64 -1.57
CA SER A 326 28.68 2.72 -0.15
C SER A 326 27.60 2.14 0.77
N PHE A 327 26.32 2.32 0.40
CA PHE A 327 25.18 1.74 1.10
C PHE A 327 25.32 0.24 1.34
N LEU A 328 25.71 -0.52 0.31
CA LEU A 328 25.93 -1.97 0.38
C LEU A 328 27.17 -2.28 1.22
N VAL A 329 28.30 -1.64 0.91
CA VAL A 329 29.59 -1.89 1.58
C VAL A 329 29.50 -1.68 3.09
N ASP A 330 28.84 -0.60 3.52
CA ASP A 330 28.71 -0.25 4.93
C ASP A 330 27.86 -1.29 5.69
N ARG A 331 26.79 -1.79 5.07
CA ARG A 331 25.90 -2.81 5.64
C ARG A 331 26.52 -4.21 5.67
N VAL A 332 27.27 -4.60 4.64
CA VAL A 332 28.04 -5.85 4.67
C VAL A 332 29.13 -5.78 5.75
N ARG A 333 29.82 -4.63 5.91
CA ARG A 333 30.78 -4.44 7.01
C ARG A 333 30.11 -4.52 8.38
N PHE A 334 28.91 -3.95 8.53
CA PHE A 334 28.12 -4.06 9.75
C PHE A 334 27.76 -5.53 10.06
N ALA A 335 27.31 -6.29 9.07
CA ALA A 335 27.06 -7.72 9.20
C ALA A 335 28.31 -8.51 9.63
N ARG A 336 29.46 -8.31 8.96
CA ARG A 336 30.73 -8.98 9.33
C ARG A 336 31.07 -8.77 10.82
N ARG A 337 31.03 -7.52 11.31
CA ARG A 337 31.30 -7.18 12.71
C ARG A 337 30.32 -7.83 13.69
N ALA A 338 29.03 -7.81 13.35
CA ALA A 338 27.99 -8.43 14.16
C ALA A 338 28.19 -9.95 14.30
N LEU A 339 28.65 -10.60 13.23
CA LEU A 339 28.94 -12.04 13.22
C LEU A 339 30.23 -12.41 13.96
N ASP A 340 31.22 -11.51 13.99
CA ASP A 340 32.47 -11.67 14.75
C ASP A 340 32.32 -11.34 16.26
N ASP A 341 31.08 -11.07 16.73
CA ASP A 341 30.75 -10.62 18.09
C ASP A 341 31.48 -9.33 18.51
N GLU A 342 31.85 -8.50 17.52
CA GLU A 342 32.41 -7.17 17.75
C GLU A 342 31.28 -6.17 18.00
N ARG A 343 30.86 -6.00 19.26
CA ARG A 343 29.89 -4.96 19.62
C ARG A 343 30.44 -3.57 19.31
N PRO A 344 29.77 -2.77 18.46
CA PRO A 344 30.21 -1.41 18.18
C PRO A 344 30.06 -0.53 19.42
N ALA A 345 30.97 0.43 19.59
CA ALA A 345 30.74 1.55 20.49
C ALA A 345 29.61 2.42 19.91
N ALA A 346 28.59 2.72 20.72
CA ALA A 346 27.43 3.51 20.30
C ALA A 346 27.89 4.87 19.74
N THR A 347 27.62 5.09 18.45
CA THR A 347 27.87 6.35 17.74
C THR A 347 26.53 6.76 17.09
N PRO A 348 26.14 8.04 17.08
CA PRO A 348 24.97 8.47 16.30
C PRO A 348 25.15 8.13 14.81
N GLY A 349 24.08 7.70 14.12
CA GLY A 349 24.15 7.20 12.74
C GLY A 349 24.63 5.74 12.61
N VAL A 350 24.51 4.96 13.68
CA VAL A 350 24.82 3.51 13.67
C VAL A 350 23.70 2.76 12.95
N LEU A 351 24.09 2.01 11.93
CA LEU A 351 23.24 1.05 11.21
C LEU A 351 22.52 0.10 12.18
N GLY A 352 21.35 -0.40 11.79
CA GLY A 352 20.51 -1.21 12.66
C GLY A 352 19.75 -0.41 13.71
N THR A 353 19.52 0.88 13.49
CA THR A 353 18.61 1.70 14.30
C THR A 353 17.48 2.25 13.45
N LEU A 354 16.31 2.47 14.04
CA LEU A 354 15.15 3.04 13.35
C LEU A 354 15.49 4.38 12.68
N ASP A 355 16.19 5.25 13.39
CA ASP A 355 16.65 6.54 12.86
C ASP A 355 17.52 6.37 11.61
N SER A 356 18.48 5.41 11.62
CA SER A 356 19.34 5.16 10.45
C SER A 356 18.61 4.58 9.24
N VAL A 357 17.47 3.92 9.47
CA VAL A 357 16.64 3.38 8.38
C VAL A 357 15.76 4.48 7.81
N ARG A 358 15.15 5.29 8.68
CA ARG A 358 14.34 6.46 8.32
C ARG A 358 15.16 7.48 7.54
N ASP A 359 16.39 7.74 8.00
CA ASP A 359 17.32 8.65 7.34
C ASP A 359 17.87 8.01 6.04
N GLY A 360 17.28 8.38 4.91
CA GLY A 360 17.82 8.09 3.58
C GLY A 360 17.04 7.08 2.74
N THR A 361 15.96 6.45 3.23
CA THR A 361 15.15 5.56 2.37
C THR A 361 14.66 6.28 1.11
N ASP A 362 14.14 7.50 1.21
CA ASP A 362 13.63 8.22 0.03
C ASP A 362 14.73 8.56 -0.99
N ASP A 363 15.93 8.95 -0.52
CA ASP A 363 17.08 9.19 -1.40
C ASP A 363 17.51 7.92 -2.14
N LEU A 364 17.48 6.77 -1.46
CA LEU A 364 17.83 5.47 -2.05
C LEU A 364 16.77 5.00 -3.04
N VAL A 365 15.48 5.23 -2.76
CA VAL A 365 14.39 4.97 -3.71
C VAL A 365 14.55 5.80 -4.98
N ALA A 366 14.95 7.07 -4.85
CA ALA A 366 15.26 7.90 -6.00
C ALA A 366 16.47 7.37 -6.80
N GLU A 367 17.49 6.85 -6.12
CA GLU A 367 18.65 6.23 -6.77
C GLU A 367 18.26 4.94 -7.52
N ILE A 368 17.53 4.02 -6.88
CA ILE A 368 16.97 2.80 -7.48
C ILE A 368 16.18 3.14 -8.76
N THR A 369 15.24 4.08 -8.66
CA THR A 369 14.40 4.49 -9.80
C THR A 369 15.22 5.12 -10.94
N SER A 370 16.34 5.79 -10.62
CA SER A 370 17.20 6.42 -11.63
C SER A 370 18.05 5.41 -12.41
N LEU A 371 18.45 4.30 -11.78
CA LEU A 371 19.21 3.23 -12.43
C LEU A 371 18.39 2.51 -13.50
N ASP A 372 17.09 2.35 -13.26
CA ASP A 372 16.15 1.80 -14.24
C ASP A 372 15.91 2.74 -15.43
N ALA A 373 15.93 4.06 -15.20
CA ALA A 373 15.67 5.05 -16.25
C ALA A 373 16.76 5.11 -17.33
N ASP A 374 17.99 4.70 -17.00
CA ASP A 374 19.09 4.57 -17.96
C ASP A 374 18.95 3.33 -18.88
N GLY A 375 18.01 2.43 -18.57
CA GLY A 375 17.59 1.28 -19.38
C GLY A 375 16.23 1.48 -20.05
N GLU A 376 16.18 2.26 -21.13
CA GLU A 376 15.04 2.36 -22.08
C GLU A 376 13.65 2.73 -21.51
N CYS A 377 13.25 4.01 -21.64
CA CYS A 377 11.85 4.32 -21.94
C CYS A 377 11.70 4.93 -23.34
N SER A 378 11.49 4.05 -24.33
CA SER A 378 11.20 4.40 -25.73
C SER A 378 9.80 5.01 -25.95
N HIS A 379 9.04 5.26 -24.87
CA HIS A 379 7.65 5.70 -24.93
C HIS A 379 7.32 7.03 -24.20
N CYS A 380 8.29 7.75 -23.66
CA CYS A 380 8.05 9.08 -23.06
C CYS A 380 8.31 10.25 -24.05
N ARG A 381 7.60 10.27 -25.19
CA ARG A 381 7.45 11.46 -26.04
C ARG A 381 6.00 11.85 -26.22
#